data_AF-A0A538EAF2-F1
#
_entry.id   AF-A0A538EAF2-F1
#
_cell.length_a   1.000
_cell.length_b   1.000
_cell.length_c   1.000
_cell.angle_alpha   90.00
_cell.angle_beta   90.00
_cell.angle_gamma   90.00
#
_symmetry.space_group_name_H-M   'P 1'
#
loop_
_entity.id
_entity.type
_entity.pdbx_description
1 polymer ?
#
loop_
_entity_poly.entity_id
_entity_poly.type
_entity_poly.pdbx_seq_one_letter_code
_entity_poly.pdbx_strand_id
1 'polypeptide(L)'
;MEHVLELFEGIYQTGRWPIGVYPGWLRYSVTFLVPVGLAVTVPAQALTSRLHWQTMLMAVAFAVALFAFTRWFWRFGLRRYSGASA
;
A
#
# COMPACT_ATOMS: atom_id res chain seq x y z
N MET A 1 23.19 -4.18 9.84
CA MET A 1 22.01 -3.28 9.71
C MET A 1 21.97 -2.62 8.34
N GLU A 2 23.11 -2.53 7.65
CA GLU A 2 23.23 -2.04 6.27
C GLU A 2 22.32 -2.76 5.27
N HIS A 3 22.25 -4.10 5.30
CA HIS A 3 21.45 -4.86 4.33
C HIS A 3 19.94 -4.62 4.42
N VAL A 4 19.43 -4.28 5.61
CA VAL A 4 18.01 -3.95 5.81
C VAL A 4 17.70 -2.58 5.20
N LEU A 5 18.63 -1.63 5.32
CA LEU A 5 18.51 -0.30 4.72
C LEU A 5 18.60 -0.38 3.19
N GLU A 6 19.53 -1.16 2.64
CA GLU A 6 19.65 -1.40 1.19
C GLU A 6 18.38 -2.02 0.60
N LEU A 7 17.79 -3.01 1.28
CA LEU A 7 16.51 -3.62 0.90
C LEU A 7 15.38 -2.59 0.92
N PHE A 8 15.30 -1.76 1.97
CA PHE A 8 14.29 -0.71 2.07
C PHE A 8 14.42 0.34 0.98
N GLU A 9 15.66 0.74 0.67
CA GLU A 9 15.98 1.72 -0.35
C GLU A 9 15.63 1.19 -1.75
N GLY A 10 15.95 -0.07 -2.06
CA GLY A 10 15.53 -0.72 -3.30
C GLY A 10 14.00 -0.78 -3.47
N ILE A 11 13.26 -1.04 -2.39
CA ILE A 11 11.78 -0.99 -2.41
C ILE A 11 11.29 0.43 -2.68
N TYR A 12 11.88 1.44 -2.05
CA TYR A 12 11.48 2.85 -2.24
C TYR A 12 11.75 3.35 -3.66
N GLN A 13 12.86 2.94 -4.25
CA GLN A 13 13.23 3.22 -5.65
C GLN A 13 12.20 2.68 -6.65
N THR A 14 11.53 1.58 -6.30
CA THR A 14 10.48 0.98 -7.12
C THR A 14 9.24 1.88 -7.23
N GLY A 15 9.04 2.80 -6.28
CA GLY A 15 7.99 3.82 -6.35
C GLY A 15 8.23 4.93 -7.38
N ARG A 16 9.45 5.04 -7.94
CA ARG A 16 9.81 6.10 -8.90
C ARG A 16 9.26 5.86 -10.29
N TRP A 17 8.95 4.60 -10.62
CA TRP A 17 8.47 4.21 -11.94
C TRP A 17 7.00 3.80 -11.89
N PRO A 18 6.19 4.19 -12.89
CA PRO A 18 4.78 3.85 -12.91
C PRO A 18 4.59 2.33 -12.95
N ILE A 19 3.58 1.83 -12.23
CA ILE A 19 3.41 0.40 -11.96
C ILE A 19 3.20 -0.46 -13.22
N GLY A 20 2.82 0.18 -14.34
CA GLY A 20 2.63 -0.47 -15.65
C GLY A 20 3.93 -0.97 -16.30
N VAL A 21 5.10 -0.57 -15.81
CA VAL A 21 6.41 -1.02 -16.32
C VAL A 21 6.79 -2.39 -15.75
N TYR A 22 6.22 -2.78 -14.61
CA TYR A 22 6.61 -4.01 -13.91
C TYR A 22 5.86 -5.25 -14.42
N PRO A 23 6.53 -6.42 -14.51
CA PRO A 23 5.88 -7.70 -14.80
C PRO A 23 4.83 -8.04 -13.72
N GLY A 24 3.79 -8.79 -14.10
CA GLY A 24 2.57 -8.95 -13.30
C GLY A 24 2.78 -9.36 -11.84
N TRP A 25 3.68 -10.31 -11.57
CA TRP A 25 4.00 -10.75 -10.21
C TRP A 25 4.60 -9.64 -9.35
N LEU A 26 5.51 -8.86 -9.93
CA LEU A 26 6.16 -7.74 -9.24
C LEU A 26 5.14 -6.63 -9.00
N ARG A 27 4.30 -6.35 -9.99
CA ARG A 27 3.18 -5.40 -9.88
C ARG A 27 2.29 -5.68 -8.67
N TYR A 28 1.92 -6.93 -8.42
CA TYR A 28 1.13 -7.30 -7.24
C TYR A 28 1.90 -7.05 -5.94
N SER A 29 3.16 -7.45 -5.86
CA SER A 29 4.00 -7.23 -4.67
C SER A 29 4.12 -5.74 -4.31
N VAL A 30 4.45 -4.86 -5.26
CA VAL A 30 4.59 -3.40 -4.99
C VAL A 30 3.25 -2.67 -4.83
N THR A 31 2.12 -3.31 -5.15
CA THR A 31 0.79 -2.71 -4.93
C THR A 31 0.22 -3.12 -3.56
N PHE A 32 0.50 -4.34 -3.11
CA PHE A 32 -0.10 -4.92 -1.90
C PHE A 32 0.78 -4.84 -0.65
N LEU A 33 2.11 -5.02 -0.75
CA LEU A 33 2.99 -5.03 0.43
C LEU A 33 3.28 -3.62 0.97
N VAL A 34 3.49 -2.68 0.05
CA VAL A 34 3.69 -1.27 0.36
C VAL A 34 2.86 -0.55 -0.70
N PRO A 35 1.72 0.06 -0.40
CA PRO A 35 0.78 0.58 -1.41
C PRO A 35 1.29 1.84 -2.14
N VAL A 36 2.61 1.93 -2.38
CA VAL A 36 3.31 2.97 -3.13
C VAL A 36 2.78 3.05 -4.55
N GLY A 37 2.50 1.90 -5.17
CA GLY A 37 1.92 1.83 -6.50
C GLY A 37 0.59 2.59 -6.63
N LEU A 38 -0.31 2.43 -5.65
CA LEU A 38 -1.56 3.19 -5.58
C LEU A 38 -1.31 4.67 -5.32
N ALA A 39 -0.43 4.99 -4.36
CA ALA A 39 -0.12 6.36 -3.97
C ALA A 39 0.53 7.20 -5.10
N VAL A 40 1.28 6.57 -6.00
CA VAL A 40 1.97 7.25 -7.11
C VAL A 40 1.15 7.19 -8.41
N THR A 41 0.61 6.01 -8.76
CA THR A 41 0.00 5.80 -10.08
C THR A 41 -1.37 6.45 -10.20
N VAL A 42 -2.22 6.39 -9.16
CA VAL A 42 -3.58 6.92 -9.23
C VAL A 42 -3.57 8.45 -9.40
N PRO A 43 -2.79 9.24 -8.63
CA PRO A 43 -2.69 10.68 -8.85
C PRO A 43 -2.06 11.03 -10.21
N ALA A 44 -1.03 10.30 -10.64
CA ALA A 44 -0.41 10.52 -11.95
C ALA A 44 -1.41 10.28 -13.11
N GLN A 45 -2.23 9.24 -13.00
CA GLN A 45 -3.31 8.98 -13.97
C GLN A 45 -4.40 10.04 -13.93
N ALA A 46 -4.76 10.54 -12.74
CA ALA A 46 -5.73 11.63 -12.60
C ALA A 46 -5.22 12.92 -13.27
N LEU A 47 -3.97 13.31 -12.99
CA LEU A 47 -3.32 14.49 -13.57
C LEU A 47 -3.20 14.42 -15.10
N THR A 48 -2.97 13.22 -15.64
CA THR A 48 -2.82 13.00 -17.09
C THR A 48 -4.15 12.74 -17.80
N SER A 49 -5.29 12.86 -17.11
CA SER A 49 -6.63 12.53 -17.64
C SER A 49 -6.76 11.10 -18.18
N ARG A 50 -6.02 10.16 -17.59
CA ARG A 50 -5.99 8.72 -17.94
C ARG A 50 -6.63 7.85 -16.87
N LEU A 51 -7.19 8.45 -15.81
CA LEU A 51 -7.81 7.70 -14.72
C LEU A 51 -9.16 7.15 -15.15
N HIS A 52 -9.29 5.82 -15.11
CA HIS A 52 -10.54 5.14 -15.38
C HIS A 52 -11.40 5.05 -14.11
N TRP A 53 -12.73 5.15 -14.24
CA TRP A 53 -13.66 5.11 -13.11
C TRP A 53 -13.55 3.82 -12.29
N GLN A 54 -13.34 2.68 -12.96
CA GLN A 54 -13.12 1.39 -12.30
C GLN A 54 -11.88 1.42 -11.41
N THR A 55 -10.77 2.00 -11.87
CA THR A 55 -9.53 2.13 -11.09
C THR A 55 -9.75 2.98 -9.85
N MET A 56 -10.52 4.07 -9.97
CA MET A 56 -10.85 4.93 -8.83
C MET A 56 -11.71 4.20 -7.80
N LEU A 57 -12.74 3.46 -8.24
CA LEU A 57 -13.57 2.66 -7.34
C LEU A 57 -12.77 1.58 -6.61
N MET A 58 -11.87 0.88 -7.31
CA MET A 58 -10.99 -0.12 -6.69
C MET A 58 -10.04 0.52 -5.67
N ALA A 59 -9.49 1.69 -5.96
CA ALA A 59 -8.62 2.42 -5.02
C ALA A 59 -9.37 2.81 -3.74
N VAL A 60 -10.60 3.34 -3.88
CA VAL A 60 -11.46 3.69 -2.73
C VAL A 60 -11.83 2.44 -1.93
N ALA A 61 -12.27 1.37 -2.58
CA ALA A 61 -12.62 0.11 -1.93
C ALA A 61 -11.44 -0.48 -1.15
N PHE A 62 -10.24 -0.45 -1.75
CA PHE A 62 -9.01 -0.91 -1.12
C PHE A 62 -8.67 -0.08 0.12
N ALA A 63 -8.75 1.25 0.05
CA ALA A 63 -8.51 2.13 1.18
C ALA A 63 -9.47 1.87 2.35
N VAL A 64 -10.78 1.73 2.06
CA VAL A 64 -11.80 1.41 3.07
C VAL A 64 -11.54 0.04 3.70
N ALA A 65 -11.20 -0.97 2.90
CA ALA A 65 -10.89 -2.31 3.39
C ALA A 65 -9.68 -2.31 4.33
N LEU A 66 -8.59 -1.63 3.95
CA LEU A 66 -7.37 -1.57 4.75
C LEU A 66 -7.59 -0.81 6.07
N PHE A 67 -8.37 0.28 6.02
CA PHE A 67 -8.75 1.03 7.22
C PHE A 67 -9.60 0.17 8.17
N ALA A 68 -10.62 -0.51 7.65
CA ALA A 68 -11.48 -1.40 8.42
C ALA A 68 -10.68 -2.55 9.04
N PHE A 69 -9.79 -3.18 8.27
CA PHE A 69 -8.91 -4.23 8.75
C PHE A 69 -7.98 -3.74 9.87
N THR A 70 -7.32 -2.60 9.67
CA THR A 70 -6.44 -1.99 10.68
C THR A 70 -7.21 -1.69 11.97
N ARG A 71 -8.42 -1.13 11.85
CA ARG A 71 -9.27 -0.82 12.99
C ARG A 71 -9.72 -2.07 13.74
N TRP A 72 -10.09 -3.11 13.00
CA TRP A 72 -10.47 -4.41 13.57
C TRP A 72 -9.29 -5.05 14.31
N PHE A 73 -8.12 -5.09 13.67
CA PHE A 73 -6.90 -5.66 14.25
C PHE A 73 -6.45 -4.92 15.51
N TRP A 74 -6.50 -3.58 15.50
CA TRP A 74 -6.23 -2.77 16.68
C TRP A 74 -7.17 -3.11 17.86
N ARG A 75 -8.49 -3.20 17.59
CA ARG A 75 -9.47 -3.59 18.61
C ARG A 75 -9.23 -5.02 19.12
N PHE A 76 -8.84 -5.93 18.24
CA PHE A 76 -8.47 -7.29 18.61
C PHE A 76 -7.23 -7.31 19.53
N GLY A 77 -6.19 -6.55 19.20
CA GLY A 77 -5.00 -6.41 20.03
C GLY A 77 -5.31 -5.83 21.41
N LEU A 78 -6.12 -4.78 21.48
CA LEU A 78 -6.56 -4.19 22.76
C LEU A 78 -7.29 -5.19 23.67
N ARG A 79 -8.08 -6.12 23.11
CA ARG A 79 -8.76 -7.16 23.90
C ARG A 79 -7.81 -8.16 24.54
N ARG A 80 -6.61 -8.34 23.97
CA ARG A 80 -5.57 -9.22 24.50
C ARG A 80 -4.50 -8.47 25.29
N TYR A 81 -4.59 -7.16 25.35
CA TYR A 81 -3.70 -6.32 26.14
C TYR A 81 -4.21 -6.31 27.59
N SER A 82 -3.85 -7.35 28.34
CA SER A 82 -3.88 -7.32 29.80
C SER A 82 -2.89 -6.23 30.23
N GLY A 83 -3.40 -5.16 30.83
CA GLY A 83 -2.72 -3.87 30.97
C GLY A 83 -1.32 -3.93 31.58
N ALA A 84 -0.54 -2.87 31.30
CA ALA A 84 0.68 -2.52 32.02
C ALA A 84 0.36 -2.06 33.47
N SER A 85 -0.38 -2.89 34.20
CA SER A 85 -0.81 -2.69 35.58
C SER A 85 -1.04 -4.07 36.22
N ALA A 86 0.05 -4.80 36.44
CA ALA A 86 0.16 -5.88 37.41
C ALA A 86 1.55 -5.78 38.05
#